data_AF-A0A9E3CZV6-F1
#
_entry.id   AF-A0A9E3CZV6-F1
#
_cell.length_a   1.000
_cell.length_b   1.000
_cell.length_c   1.000
_cell.angle_alpha   90.00
_cell.angle_beta   90.00
_cell.angle_gamma   90.00
#
_symmetry.space_group_name_H-M   'P 1'
#
loop_
_entity.id
_entity.type
_entity.pdbx_description
1 polymer ?
#
loop_
_entity_poly.entity_id
_entity_poly.type
_entity_poly.pdbx_seq_one_letter_code
_entity_poly.pdbx_strand_id
1 'polypeptide(L)'
;LDMSISAQVKDSLKLGSAVLAQIGQVGRLHKNEVEQAGFVVLKAPDIPSILVETAFISNPDEEARLRDPDYQEKLVEALTAGISRYFAKNPPLARRRNLS
;
A
#
# COMPACT_ATOMS: atom_id res chain seq x y z
N LEU A 1 6.34 -9.51 22.75
CA LEU A 1 6.62 -8.37 21.85
C LEU A 1 6.98 -8.83 20.44
N ASP A 2 7.82 -9.86 20.29
CA ASP A 2 8.36 -10.31 18.98
C ASP A 2 7.30 -10.86 17.99
N MET A 3 6.34 -11.69 18.45
CA MET A 3 5.28 -12.22 17.58
C MET A 3 4.32 -11.18 16.99
N SER A 4 4.12 -10.04 17.66
CA SER A 4 3.22 -8.97 17.17
C SER A 4 3.83 -8.22 15.98
N ILE A 5 5.14 -7.96 16.04
CA ILE A 5 5.86 -7.30 14.93
C ILE A 5 5.89 -8.21 13.69
N SER A 6 6.16 -9.51 13.84
CA SER A 6 6.14 -10.43 12.70
C SER A 6 4.76 -10.54 12.05
N ALA A 7 3.68 -10.54 12.83
CA ALA A 7 2.31 -10.55 12.32
C ALA A 7 1.97 -9.24 11.57
N GLN A 8 2.39 -8.09 12.11
CA GLN A 8 2.19 -6.78 11.49
C GLN A 8 2.95 -6.64 10.16
N VAL A 9 4.20 -7.12 10.10
CA VAL A 9 4.98 -7.14 8.86
C VAL A 9 4.28 -8.02 7.82
N LYS A 10 3.79 -9.19 8.21
CA LYS A 10 3.04 -10.09 7.32
C LYS A 10 1.77 -9.42 6.76
N ASP A 11 1.02 -8.72 7.59
CA ASP A 11 -0.19 -8.03 7.15
C ASP A 11 0.12 -6.82 6.26
N SER A 12 1.20 -6.08 6.55
CA SER A 12 1.71 -5.02 5.67
C SER A 12 2.14 -5.55 4.31
N LEU A 13 2.79 -6.71 4.25
CA LEU A 13 3.16 -7.38 3.00
C LEU A 13 1.94 -7.82 2.19
N LYS A 14 0.89 -8.36 2.84
CA LYS A 14 -0.37 -8.70 2.16
C LYS A 14 -1.06 -7.46 1.60
N LEU A 15 -1.12 -6.37 2.38
CA LEU A 15 -1.67 -5.09 1.95
C LEU A 15 -0.89 -4.55 0.74
N GLY A 16 0.43 -4.48 0.86
CA GLY A 16 1.30 -4.05 -0.23
C GLY A 16 1.10 -4.88 -1.50
N SER A 17 0.99 -6.20 -1.38
CA SER A 17 0.79 -7.10 -2.52
C SER A 17 -0.56 -6.87 -3.20
N ALA A 18 -1.62 -6.66 -2.41
CA ALA A 18 -2.94 -6.36 -2.95
C ALA A 18 -2.97 -5.02 -3.70
N VAL A 19 -2.29 -4.01 -3.17
CA VAL A 19 -2.17 -2.69 -3.79
C VAL A 19 -1.30 -2.73 -5.04
N LEU A 20 -0.12 -3.38 -4.98
CA LEU A 20 0.81 -3.52 -6.10
C LEU A 20 0.15 -4.17 -7.32
N ALA A 21 -0.66 -5.22 -7.09
CA ALA A 21 -1.40 -5.90 -8.14
C ALA A 21 -2.44 -5.01 -8.86
N GLN A 22 -2.96 -3.98 -8.19
CA GLN A 22 -3.86 -3.02 -8.85
C GLN A 22 -3.08 -1.90 -9.54
N ILE A 23 -2.06 -1.33 -8.90
CA ILE A 23 -1.22 -0.27 -9.50
C ILE A 23 -0.53 -0.75 -10.78
N GLY A 24 -0.09 -2.01 -10.83
CA GLY A 24 0.54 -2.59 -12.03
C GLY A 24 -0.36 -2.65 -13.27
N GLN A 25 -1.67 -2.40 -13.13
CA GLN A 25 -2.60 -2.29 -14.26
C GLN A 25 -2.67 -0.87 -14.83
N VAL A 26 -2.25 0.14 -14.05
CA VAL A 26 -2.27 1.56 -14.46
C VAL A 26 -1.02 1.93 -15.24
N GLY A 27 0.13 1.35 -14.88
CA GLY A 27 1.41 1.68 -15.49
C GLY A 27 2.48 0.64 -15.22
N ARG A 28 3.68 0.89 -15.76
CA ARG A 28 4.83 0.02 -15.58
C ARG A 28 5.33 0.11 -14.14
N LEU A 29 5.43 -1.02 -13.47
CA LEU A 29 6.04 -1.11 -12.15
C LEU A 29 7.57 -1.05 -12.26
N HIS A 30 8.20 -0.37 -11.30
CA HIS A 30 9.66 -0.42 -11.11
C HIS A 30 10.10 -1.80 -10.62
N LYS A 31 9.28 -2.42 -9.75
CA LYS A 31 9.46 -3.78 -9.22
C LYS A 31 8.12 -4.51 -9.22
N ASN A 32 8.16 -5.81 -9.53
CA ASN A 32 6.96 -6.65 -9.53
C ASN A 32 6.64 -7.24 -8.14
N GLU A 33 7.43 -6.92 -7.13
CA GLU A 33 7.29 -7.42 -5.76
C GLU A 33 7.35 -6.27 -4.75
N VAL A 34 6.77 -6.50 -3.57
CA VAL A 34 6.80 -5.53 -2.45
C VAL A 34 8.18 -5.53 -1.82
N GLU A 35 8.81 -4.36 -1.77
CA GLU A 35 10.10 -4.19 -1.10
C GLU A 35 9.91 -3.88 0.40
N GLN A 36 10.87 -4.33 1.21
CA GLN A 36 10.92 -4.04 2.65
C GLN A 36 12.06 -3.06 2.93
N ALA A 37 11.77 -2.03 3.70
CA ALA A 37 12.74 -1.01 4.08
C ALA A 37 12.49 -0.51 5.50
N GLY A 38 13.54 -0.05 6.17
CA GLY A 38 13.53 0.36 7.57
C GLY A 38 12.91 1.73 7.86
N PHE A 39 11.98 2.21 7.04
CA PHE A 39 11.38 3.53 7.16
C PHE A 39 10.57 3.69 8.47
N VAL A 40 10.78 4.79 9.19
CA VAL A 40 10.07 5.08 10.45
C VAL A 40 8.55 5.15 10.25
N VAL A 41 8.09 5.70 9.13
CA VAL A 41 6.66 5.82 8.81
C VAL A 41 5.95 4.47 8.69
N LEU A 42 6.70 3.38 8.50
CA LEU A 42 6.15 2.01 8.40
C LEU A 42 6.08 1.29 9.76
N LYS A 43 6.57 1.90 10.84
CA LYS A 43 6.71 1.27 12.17
C LYS A 43 5.53 1.52 13.11
N ALA A 44 4.35 1.85 12.56
CA ALA A 44 3.17 2.08 13.38
C ALA A 44 2.78 0.79 14.14
N PRO A 45 2.68 0.82 15.48
CA PRO A 45 2.23 -0.34 16.24
C PRO A 45 0.75 -0.63 15.92
N ASP A 46 0.43 -1.90 15.71
CA ASP A 46 -0.93 -2.42 15.52
C ASP A 46 -1.67 -1.92 14.26
N ILE A 47 -0.98 -1.28 13.31
CA ILE A 47 -1.54 -0.84 12.03
C ILE A 47 -0.64 -1.35 10.88
N PRO A 48 -1.20 -2.08 9.90
CA PRO A 48 -0.48 -2.38 8.66
C PRO A 48 -0.16 -1.09 7.90
N SER A 49 1.10 -0.89 7.52
CA SER A 49 1.57 0.33 6.86
C SER A 49 2.34 0.00 5.59
N ILE A 50 2.10 0.77 4.53
CA ILE A 50 2.84 0.68 3.27
C ILE A 50 3.28 2.08 2.83
N LEU A 51 4.37 2.14 2.06
CA LEU A 51 4.79 3.32 1.32
C LEU A 51 4.59 3.00 -0.15
N VAL A 52 3.90 3.89 -0.88
CA VAL A 52 3.68 3.74 -2.31
C VAL A 52 4.47 4.80 -3.04
N GLU A 53 5.43 4.36 -3.85
CA GLU A 53 6.14 5.22 -4.80
C GLU A 53 5.30 5.29 -6.08
N THR A 54 4.73 6.47 -6.36
CA THR A 54 3.75 6.63 -7.44
C THR A 54 4.38 6.94 -8.79
N ALA A 55 5.58 7.57 -8.78
CA ALA A 55 6.45 7.79 -9.92
C ALA A 55 7.79 8.41 -9.47
N PHE A 56 8.79 8.38 -10.36
CA PHE A 56 10.07 9.05 -10.19
C PHE A 56 10.03 10.46 -10.81
N ILE A 57 10.04 11.51 -9.98
CA ILE A 57 10.09 12.91 -10.44
C ILE A 57 11.37 13.21 -11.24
N SER A 58 12.45 12.46 -11.02
CA SER A 58 13.68 12.58 -11.81
C SER A 58 13.53 12.09 -13.26
N ASN A 59 12.47 11.36 -13.58
CA ASN A 59 12.12 10.95 -14.93
C ASN A 59 11.05 11.91 -15.50
N PRO A 60 11.37 12.73 -16.52
CA PRO A 60 10.43 13.72 -17.07
C PRO A 60 9.10 13.13 -17.55
N ASP A 61 9.11 11.90 -18.09
CA ASP A 61 7.88 11.24 -18.56
C ASP A 61 6.97 10.86 -17.40
N GLU A 62 7.55 10.44 -16.28
CA GLU A 62 6.81 10.09 -15.06
C GLU A 62 6.37 11.33 -14.29
N GLU A 63 7.18 12.38 -14.26
CA GLU A 63 6.81 13.69 -13.73
C GLU A 63 5.60 14.28 -14.49
N ALA A 64 5.61 14.19 -15.82
CA ALA A 64 4.49 14.65 -16.65
C ALA A 64 3.20 13.88 -16.34
N ARG A 65 3.27 12.55 -16.19
CA ARG A 65 2.13 11.72 -15.76
C ARG A 65 1.64 12.08 -14.36
N LEU A 66 2.54 12.38 -13.42
CA LEU A 66 2.15 12.82 -12.09
C LEU A 66 1.36 14.14 -12.09
N ARG A 67 1.48 14.96 -13.15
CA ARG A 67 0.69 16.19 -13.32
C ARG A 67 -0.60 15.99 -14.11
N ASP A 68 -0.80 14.82 -14.70
CA ASP A 68 -1.98 14.48 -15.48
C ASP A 68 -3.15 14.06 -14.56
N PRO A 69 -4.27 14.80 -14.53
CA PRO A 69 -5.43 14.46 -13.71
C PRO A 69 -6.01 13.07 -14.01
N ASP A 70 -6.02 12.63 -15.27
CA ASP A 70 -6.57 11.34 -15.66
C ASP A 70 -5.69 10.19 -15.16
N TYR A 71 -4.38 10.39 -15.12
CA TYR A 71 -3.44 9.44 -14.53
C TYR A 71 -3.60 9.38 -13.01
N GLN A 72 -3.74 10.54 -12.34
CA GLN A 72 -3.98 10.61 -10.90
C GLN A 72 -5.28 9.88 -10.52
N GLU A 73 -6.36 10.04 -11.29
CA GLU A 73 -7.64 9.37 -11.04
C GLU A 73 -7.48 7.85 -11.13
N LYS A 74 -6.88 7.32 -12.21
CA LYS A 74 -6.61 5.88 -12.36
C LYS A 74 -5.74 5.33 -11.23
N LEU A 75 -4.74 6.09 -10.79
CA LEU A 75 -3.87 5.70 -9.70
C LEU A 75 -4.65 5.61 -8.37
N VAL A 76 -5.50 6.61 -8.08
CA VAL A 76 -6.36 6.61 -6.89
C VAL A 76 -7.35 5.44 -6.93
N GLU A 77 -7.99 5.19 -8.06
CA GLU A 77 -8.89 4.04 -8.24
C GLU A 77 -8.17 2.71 -7.96
N ALA A 78 -6.95 2.54 -8.49
CA ALA A 78 -6.16 1.34 -8.26
C ALA A 78 -5.75 1.19 -6.79
N LEU A 79 -5.33 2.28 -6.13
CA LEU A 79 -5.02 2.31 -4.71
C LEU A 79 -6.24 1.88 -3.88
N THR A 80 -7.39 2.51 -4.13
CA THR A 80 -8.65 2.22 -3.44
C THR A 80 -9.06 0.77 -3.65
N ALA A 81 -9.02 0.27 -4.89
CA ALA A 81 -9.34 -1.12 -5.21
C ALA A 81 -8.41 -2.09 -4.46
N GLY A 82 -7.12 -1.81 -4.39
CA GLY A 82 -6.13 -2.63 -3.67
C GLY A 82 -6.42 -2.70 -2.17
N ILE A 83 -6.70 -1.55 -1.56
CA ILE A 83 -7.06 -1.44 -0.14
C ILE A 83 -8.38 -2.19 0.14
N SER A 84 -9.42 -1.99 -0.68
CA SER A 84 -10.69 -2.69 -0.54
C SER A 84 -10.53 -4.21 -0.67
N ARG A 85 -9.72 -4.68 -1.63
CA ARG A 85 -9.42 -6.12 -1.80
C ARG A 85 -8.68 -6.69 -0.60
N TYR A 86 -7.76 -5.94 0.00
CA TYR A 86 -7.08 -6.36 1.23
C TYR A 86 -8.09 -6.59 2.36
N PHE A 87 -8.98 -5.63 2.63
CA PHE A 87 -9.98 -5.76 3.69
C PHE A 87 -11.05 -6.80 3.41
N ALA A 88 -11.43 -7.03 2.15
CA ALA A 88 -12.34 -8.11 1.79
C ALA A 88 -11.77 -9.50 2.12
N LYS A 89 -10.43 -9.67 1.99
CA LYS A 89 -9.73 -10.93 2.30
C LYS A 89 -9.24 -11.03 3.74
N ASN A 90 -9.07 -9.89 4.41
CA ASN A 90 -8.60 -9.77 5.79
C ASN A 90 -9.58 -8.83 6.52
N PRO A 91 -10.83 -9.27 6.75
CA PRO A 91 -11.80 -8.43 7.44
C PRO A 91 -11.22 -8.04 8.80
N PRO A 92 -11.29 -6.76 9.20
CA PRO A 92 -10.72 -6.34 10.46
C PRO A 92 -11.39 -7.14 11.56
N LEU A 93 -10.61 -7.84 12.38
CA LEU A 93 -11.10 -8.44 13.61
C LEU A 93 -11.82 -7.31 14.35
N ALA A 94 -13.13 -7.45 14.58
CA ALA A 94 -13.93 -6.43 15.22
C ALA A 94 -13.19 -5.96 16.47
N ARG A 95 -12.68 -4.73 16.44
CA ARG A 95 -11.99 -4.15 17.58
C ARG A 95 -13.00 -4.19 18.71
N ARG A 96 -12.81 -5.09 19.69
CA ARG A 96 -13.58 -5.07 20.94
C ARG A 96 -13.29 -3.72 21.58
N ARG A 97 -14.14 -2.75 21.26
CA ARG A 97 -14.11 -1.42 21.86
C ARG A 97 -14.69 -1.64 23.25
N ASN A 98 -13.84 -2.05 24.18
CA ASN A 98 -14.17 -1.97 25.60
C ASN A 98 -14.25 -0.48 25.91
N LEU A 99 -15.44 0.09 25.75
CA LEU A 99 -15.79 1.37 26.32
C LEU A 99 -16.01 1.08 27.81
N SER A 100 -15.01 1.40 28.63
CA SER A 100 -15.15 1.57 30.07
C SER A 100 -15.68 2.95 30.38
#